data_AF-A0A352NQU8-F1
#
_entry.id   AF-A0A352NQU8-F1
#
_cell.length_a   1.000
_cell.length_b   1.000
_cell.length_c   1.000
_cell.angle_alpha   90.00
_cell.angle_beta   90.00
_cell.angle_gamma   90.00
#
_symmetry.space_group_name_H-M   'P 1'
#
loop_
_entity.id
_entity.type
_entity.pdbx_description
1 polymer ?
#
loop_
_entity_poly.entity_id
_entity_poly.type
_entity_poly.pdbx_seq_one_letter_code
_entity_poly.pdbx_strand_id
1 'polypeptide(L)'
;GWGYGLIINIWFWTYFVYPLTLKTYLYTLFNAVIWDATHALANVFFVLILGSQVIQALERFKKRFFWAEVAGGEHAGPEKASAG
;
A
#
# COMPACT_ATOMS: atom_id res chain seq x y z
N GLY A 1 -6.28 2.11 -13.90
CA GLY A 1 -7.50 2.15 -14.75
C GLY A 1 -7.08 2.33 -16.19
N TRP A 2 -7.59 1.51 -17.10
CA TRP A 2 -7.13 1.42 -18.50
C TRP A 2 -7.08 2.77 -19.25
N GLY A 3 -8.00 3.70 -18.97
CA GLY A 3 -7.98 5.05 -19.57
C GLY A 3 -6.81 5.94 -19.14
N TYR A 4 -6.38 5.86 -17.88
CA TYR A 4 -5.23 6.64 -17.39
C TYR A 4 -3.92 6.17 -18.04
N GLY A 5 -3.76 4.85 -18.23
CA GLY A 5 -2.60 4.28 -18.91
C GLY A 5 -2.48 4.74 -20.35
N LEU A 6 -3.59 4.84 -21.09
CA LEU A 6 -3.57 5.36 -22.46
C LEU A 6 -3.13 6.83 -22.52
N ILE A 7 -3.65 7.68 -21.64
CA ILE A 7 -3.29 9.11 -21.60
C ILE A 7 -1.80 9.28 -21.29
N ILE A 8 -1.29 8.57 -20.30
CA ILE A 8 0.13 8.64 -19.91
C ILE A 8 1.04 8.09 -21.01
N ASN A 9 0.68 6.96 -21.64
CA ASN A 9 1.48 6.39 -22.74
C ASN A 9 1.49 7.29 -23.98
N ILE A 10 0.36 7.94 -24.30
CA ILE A 10 0.28 8.92 -25.40
C ILE A 10 1.15 10.14 -25.09
N TRP A 11 1.02 10.71 -23.88
CA TRP A 11 1.86 11.86 -23.47
C TRP A 11 3.35 11.52 -23.47
N PHE A 12 3.72 10.35 -22.95
CA PHE A 12 5.11 9.91 -22.93
C PHE A 12 5.66 9.70 -24.34
N TRP A 13 4.90 9.02 -25.20
CA TRP A 13 5.29 8.79 -26.59
C TRP A 13 5.46 10.10 -27.35
N THR A 14 4.53 11.05 -27.22
CA THR A 14 4.62 12.32 -27.96
C THR A 14 5.75 13.22 -27.49
N TYR A 15 6.12 13.15 -26.20
CA TYR A 15 7.13 14.03 -25.64
C TYR A 15 8.56 13.46 -25.72
N PHE A 16 8.72 12.14 -25.56
CA PHE A 16 10.04 11.51 -25.39
C PHE A 16 10.46 10.56 -26.51
N VAL A 17 9.55 10.11 -27.39
CA VAL A 17 9.87 9.06 -28.37
C VAL A 17 9.74 9.58 -29.80
N TYR A 18 10.89 9.74 -30.47
CA TYR A 18 10.98 10.20 -31.85
C TYR A 18 11.67 9.17 -32.74
N PRO A 19 11.27 9.07 -34.04
CA PRO A 19 10.22 9.82 -34.72
C PRO A 19 8.80 9.35 -34.33
N LEU A 20 7.82 10.27 -34.42
CA LEU A 20 6.41 10.00 -34.14
C LEU A 20 5.80 9.11 -35.24
N THR A 21 5.84 7.80 -35.03
CA THR A 21 5.28 6.81 -35.95
C THR A 21 4.43 5.80 -35.18
N LEU A 22 3.47 5.16 -35.86
CA LEU A 22 2.67 4.09 -35.24
C LEU A 22 3.53 2.94 -34.71
N LYS A 23 4.70 2.67 -35.32
CA LYS A 23 5.67 1.69 -34.82
C LYS A 23 6.23 2.09 -33.46
N THR A 24 6.64 3.34 -33.29
CA THR A 24 7.19 3.82 -32.01
C THR A 24 6.13 3.83 -30.92
N TYR A 25 4.86 4.09 -31.26
CA TYR A 25 3.74 3.98 -30.32
C TYR A 25 3.53 2.53 -29.83
N LEU A 26 3.57 1.54 -30.75
CA LEU A 26 3.48 0.13 -30.38
C LEU A 26 4.63 -0.31 -29.47
N TYR A 27 5.85 0.18 -29.72
CA TYR A 27 6.98 -0.07 -28.81
C TYR A 27 6.77 0.56 -27.43
N THR A 28 6.19 1.76 -27.34
CA THR A 28 5.84 2.37 -26.05
C THR A 28 4.81 1.51 -25.29
N LEU A 29 3.78 1.00 -25.96
CA LEU A 29 2.81 0.09 -25.34
C LEU A 29 3.45 -1.21 -24.85
N PHE A 30 4.33 -1.81 -25.66
CA PHE A 30 5.07 -3.01 -25.26
C PHE A 30 5.96 -2.75 -24.05
N ASN A 31 6.66 -1.61 -24.03
CA ASN A 31 7.49 -1.21 -22.91
C ASN A 31 6.66 -0.97 -21.63
N ALA A 32 5.46 -0.39 -21.76
CA ALA A 32 4.55 -0.22 -20.63
C ALA A 32 4.17 -1.58 -20.00
N VAL A 33 3.88 -2.60 -20.82
CA VAL A 33 3.60 -3.96 -20.35
C VAL A 33 4.81 -4.57 -19.63
N ILE A 34 6.02 -4.38 -20.16
CA ILE A 34 7.25 -4.83 -19.49
C ILE A 34 7.42 -4.13 -18.14
N TRP A 35 7.11 -2.83 -18.07
CA TRP A 35 7.23 -2.06 -16.85
C TRP A 35 6.24 -2.52 -15.79
N ASP A 36 5.00 -2.79 -16.18
CA ASP A 36 3.98 -3.36 -15.30
C ASP A 36 4.41 -4.75 -14.79
N ALA A 37 4.94 -5.61 -15.68
CA ALA A 37 5.46 -6.92 -15.31
C ALA A 37 6.66 -6.83 -14.35
N THR A 38 7.57 -5.89 -14.58
CA THR A 38 8.75 -5.66 -13.74
C THR A 38 8.34 -5.20 -12.34
N HIS A 39 7.37 -4.29 -12.23
CA HIS A 39 6.85 -3.86 -10.93
C HIS A 39 6.16 -5.00 -10.18
N ALA A 40 5.35 -5.80 -10.88
CA ALA A 40 4.71 -6.97 -10.28
C ALA A 40 5.76 -7.97 -9.77
N LEU A 41 6.78 -8.26 -10.57
CA LEU A 41 7.88 -9.14 -10.19
C LEU A 41 8.67 -8.59 -9.01
N ALA A 42 9.01 -7.30 -9.03
CA ALA A 42 9.71 -6.64 -7.94
C ALA A 42 8.91 -6.68 -6.64
N ASN A 43 7.59 -6.44 -6.69
CA ASN A 43 6.72 -6.56 -5.53
C ASN A 43 6.72 -7.97 -4.95
N VAL A 44 6.59 -8.99 -5.80
CA VAL A 44 6.67 -10.40 -5.36
C VAL A 44 8.04 -10.69 -4.73
N PHE A 45 9.12 -10.27 -5.39
CA PHE A 45 10.48 -10.42 -4.90
C PHE A 45 10.68 -9.77 -3.51
N PHE A 46 10.20 -8.54 -3.34
CA PHE A 46 10.28 -7.83 -2.06
C PHE A 46 9.47 -8.53 -0.97
N VAL A 47 8.28 -9.05 -1.27
CA VAL A 47 7.51 -9.82 -0.29
C VAL A 47 8.23 -11.12 0.07
N LEU A 48 8.82 -11.83 -0.88
CA LEU A 48 9.53 -13.08 -0.60
C LEU A 48 10.76 -12.86 0.29
N ILE A 49 11.53 -11.79 0.06
CA ILE A 49 12.76 -11.53 0.82
C ILE A 49 12.48 -10.79 2.12
N LEU A 50 11.72 -9.69 2.05
CA LEU A 50 11.54 -8.76 3.16
C LEU A 50 10.19 -8.92 3.86
N GLY A 51 9.23 -9.58 3.24
CA GLY A 51 7.86 -9.64 3.76
C GLY A 51 7.78 -10.21 5.17
N SER A 52 8.49 -11.31 5.46
CA SER A 52 8.48 -11.91 6.80
C SER A 52 9.09 -10.99 7.86
N GLN A 53 10.19 -10.29 7.54
CA GLN A 53 10.85 -9.34 8.43
C GLN A 53 9.95 -8.12 8.70
N VAL A 54 9.35 -7.57 7.65
CA VAL A 54 8.44 -6.42 7.72
C VAL A 54 7.18 -6.76 8.50
N ILE A 55 6.57 -7.91 8.24
CA ILE A 55 5.37 -8.37 8.98
C ILE A 55 5.70 -8.53 10.47
N GLN A 56 6.82 -9.18 10.81
CA GLN A 56 7.22 -9.33 12.21
C GLN A 56 7.48 -7.98 12.90
N ALA A 57 8.10 -7.03 12.19
CA ALA A 57 8.29 -5.68 12.71
C ALA A 57 6.95 -4.97 12.95
N LEU A 58 6.02 -5.07 11.99
CA LEU A 58 4.66 -4.51 12.14
C LEU A 58 3.90 -5.16 13.29
N GLU A 59 3.99 -6.48 13.46
CA GLU A 59 3.33 -7.19 14.57
C GLU A 59 3.88 -6.76 15.93
N ARG A 60 5.19 -6.53 16.05
CA ARG A 60 5.80 -5.98 17.27
C ARG A 60 5.30 -4.58 17.58
N PHE A 61 5.20 -3.72 16.57
CA PHE A 61 4.63 -2.38 16.73
C PHE A 61 3.15 -2.44 17.10
N LYS A 62 2.35 -3.24 16.38
CA LYS A 62 0.96 -3.50 16.72
C LYS A 62 0.86 -3.93 18.18
N LYS A 63 1.73 -4.85 18.62
CA LYS A 63 1.85 -5.34 20.01
C LYS A 63 2.10 -4.30 21.07
N ARG A 64 2.84 -3.26 20.72
CA ARG A 64 3.20 -2.17 21.63
C ARG A 64 2.13 -1.08 21.71
N PHE A 65 1.35 -0.91 20.66
CA PHE A 65 0.42 0.22 20.48
C PHE A 65 -1.04 -0.20 20.37
N PHE A 66 -1.46 -1.23 21.11
CA PHE A 66 -2.89 -1.44 21.33
C PHE A 66 -3.36 -0.55 22.47
N TRP A 67 -4.45 0.16 22.24
CA TRP A 67 -5.21 0.79 23.30
C TRP A 67 -5.92 -0.32 24.06
N ALA A 68 -5.52 -0.58 25.30
CA ALA A 68 -6.34 -1.36 26.20
C ALA A 68 -7.61 -0.54 26.44
N GLU A 69 -8.72 -0.97 25.84
CA GLU A 69 -10.03 -0.45 26.21
C GLU A 69 -10.17 -0.76 27.70
N VAL A 70 -10.19 0.28 28.53
CA VAL A 70 -10.35 0.15 29.98
C VAL A 70 -11.73 -0.45 30.17
N ALA A 71 -11.78 -1.79 30.30
CA ALA A 71 -12.99 -2.50 30.66
C ALA A 71 -13.49 -1.91 31.97
N GLY A 72 -14.73 -1.41 31.93
CA GLY A 72 -15.35 -0.60 32.97
C GLY A 72 -15.03 -1.10 34.37
N GLY A 73 -14.23 -0.32 35.08
CA GLY A 73 -14.13 -0.38 36.53
C GLY A 73 -15.40 0.23 37.12
N GLU A 74 -16.42 -0.59 37.22
CA GLU A 74 -17.56 -0.40 38.10
C GLU A 74 -17.03 -0.34 39.55
N HIS A 75 -16.76 0.87 40.06
CA HIS A 75 -16.48 1.07 41.48
C HIS A 75 -17.31 2.24 42.00
N ALA A 76 -18.54 1.88 42.38
CA ALA A 76 -19.26 2.26 43.59
C ALA A 76 -19.01 3.68 44.14
N GLY A 77 -20.04 4.53 44.03
CA GLY A 77 -20.12 5.79 44.75
C GLY A 77 -20.18 5.58 46.27
N PRO A 78 -19.59 6.48 47.07
CA PRO A 78 -19.70 6.42 48.52
C PRO A 78 -21.01 7.08 48.94
N GLU A 79 -22.11 6.34 48.91
CA GLU A 79 -23.31 6.75 49.63
C GLU A 79 -23.94 5.53 50.30
N LYS A 80 -24.31 5.69 51.58
CA LYS A 80 -24.88 4.71 52.52
C LYS A 80 -23.86 3.94 53.39
N ALA A 81 -23.17 4.67 54.26
CA ALA A 81 -23.01 4.21 55.64
C ALA A 81 -23.91 5.08 56.52
N SER A 82 -25.14 4.59 56.70
CA SER A 82 -26.15 5.11 57.62
C SER A 82 -25.88 4.54 59.02
N ALA A 83 -26.23 5.34 60.04
CA ALA A 83 -26.68 4.91 61.36
C ALA A 83 -25.69 4.18 62.28
N GLY A 84 -25.35 4.87 63.37
CA GLY A 84 -24.72 4.37 64.59
C GLY A 84 -24.68 5.49 65.61
#